data_AF-A0A7D5BW33-F1
#
_entry.id   AF-A0A7D5BW33-F1
#
_cell.length_a   1.000
_cell.length_b   1.000
_cell.length_c   1.000
_cell.angle_alpha   90.00
_cell.angle_beta   90.00
_cell.angle_gamma   90.00
#
_symmetry.space_group_name_H-M   'P 1'
#
loop_
_entity.id
_entity.type
_entity.pdbx_description
1 polymer ?
#
loop_
_entity_poly.entity_id
_entity_poly.type
_entity_poly.pdbx_seq_one_letter_code
_entity_poly.pdbx_strand_id
1 'polypeptide(L)'
;MTDIPATIRDAFEHTDYDLGDVAVNRQQVRVPVLQEGADPDALRAVIEEALGADAVVGVTVSTETIDGEDTIGTVVSFQHRP
;
A
#
# COMPACT_ATOMS: atom_id res chain seq x y z
N MET A 1 -12.66 1.01 -15.57
CA MET A 1 -11.73 0.14 -14.83
C MET A 1 -10.81 1.06 -14.08
N THR A 2 -11.02 1.20 -12.77
CA THR A 2 -10.17 2.04 -11.92
C THR A 2 -8.83 1.35 -11.78
N ASP A 3 -7.76 2.06 -12.11
CA ASP A 3 -6.41 1.57 -11.92
C ASP A 3 -6.03 1.78 -10.45
N ILE A 4 -6.28 0.76 -9.63
CA ILE A 4 -5.95 0.75 -8.20
C ILE A 4 -4.50 1.16 -7.92
N PRO A 5 -3.47 0.66 -8.65
CA PRO A 5 -2.10 1.07 -8.36
C PRO A 5 -1.88 2.55 -8.63
N ALA A 6 -2.45 3.14 -9.69
CA ALA A 6 -2.40 4.58 -9.92
C ALA A 6 -3.11 5.39 -8.83
N THR A 7 -4.30 4.97 -8.39
CA THR A 7 -5.05 5.66 -7.32
C THR A 7 -4.28 5.65 -5.99
N ILE A 8 -3.66 4.52 -5.64
CA ILE A 8 -2.85 4.45 -4.42
C ILE A 8 -1.60 5.31 -4.55
N ARG A 9 -0.90 5.26 -5.69
CA ARG A 9 0.28 6.09 -5.90
C ARG A 9 -0.05 7.58 -5.74
N ASP A 10 -1.12 8.03 -6.38
CA ASP A 10 -1.59 9.42 -6.30
C ASP A 10 -1.91 9.84 -4.85
N ALA A 11 -2.60 8.98 -4.08
CA ALA A 11 -2.88 9.26 -2.68
C ALA A 11 -1.62 9.37 -1.81
N PHE A 12 -0.61 8.54 -2.10
CA PHE A 12 0.67 8.57 -1.38
C PHE A 12 1.60 9.69 -1.85
N GLU A 13 1.48 10.18 -3.08
CA GLU A 13 2.20 11.39 -3.55
C GLU A 13 1.83 12.64 -2.74
N HIS A 14 0.66 12.64 -2.08
CA HIS A 14 0.25 13.68 -1.13
C HIS A 14 0.80 13.51 0.29
N THR A 15 1.59 12.46 0.52
CA THR A 15 2.19 12.12 1.82
C THR A 15 3.71 12.09 1.73
N ASP A 16 4.37 12.05 2.88
CA ASP A 16 5.83 11.91 2.97
C ASP A 16 6.33 10.45 2.77
N TYR A 17 5.45 9.52 2.39
CA TYR A 17 5.77 8.11 2.19
C TYR A 17 6.07 7.81 0.73
N ASP A 18 7.26 7.27 0.48
CA ASP A 18 7.65 6.81 -0.85
C ASP A 18 7.22 5.35 -1.05
N LEU A 19 6.55 5.07 -2.17
CA LEU A 19 6.06 3.75 -2.53
C LEU A 19 6.91 3.11 -3.63
N GLY A 20 7.16 1.81 -3.47
CA GLY A 20 7.69 0.98 -4.54
C GLY A 20 6.62 0.56 -5.55
N ASP A 21 6.89 -0.50 -6.29
CA ASP A 21 5.98 -1.02 -7.31
C ASP A 21 4.72 -1.64 -6.68
N VAL A 22 3.58 -0.96 -6.83
CA VAL A 22 2.30 -1.42 -6.29
C VAL A 22 1.80 -2.59 -7.14
N ALA A 23 1.81 -3.78 -6.54
CA ALA A 23 1.39 -5.00 -7.19
C ALA A 23 -0.06 -5.35 -6.85
N VAL A 24 -0.87 -5.66 -7.87
CA VAL A 24 -2.26 -6.12 -7.68
C VAL A 24 -2.42 -7.53 -8.23
N ASN A 25 -2.88 -8.45 -7.39
CA ASN A 25 -3.16 -9.84 -7.74
C ASN A 25 -4.64 -10.17 -7.50
N ARG A 26 -5.43 -10.20 -8.58
CA ARG A 26 -6.89 -10.43 -8.60
C ARG A 26 -7.68 -9.42 -7.76
N GLN A 27 -7.63 -9.55 -6.44
CA GLN A 27 -8.30 -8.71 -5.44
C GLN A 27 -7.36 -8.30 -4.31
N GLN A 28 -6.16 -8.87 -4.25
CA GLN A 28 -5.16 -8.51 -3.25
C GLN A 28 -4.25 -7.42 -3.80
N VAL A 29 -4.12 -6.33 -3.06
CA VAL A 29 -3.21 -5.23 -3.35
C VAL A 29 -2.04 -5.33 -2.40
N ARG A 30 -0.83 -5.17 -2.94
CA ARG A 30 0.43 -5.11 -2.21
C ARG A 30 1.09 -3.77 -2.49
N VAL A 31 1.30 -2.99 -1.44
CA VAL A 31 1.85 -1.65 -1.49
C VAL A 31 3.17 -1.68 -0.71
N PRO A 32 4.32 -1.83 -1.40
CA PRO A 32 5.62 -1.69 -0.77
C PRO A 32 5.91 -0.22 -0.46
N VAL A 33 6.30 0.08 0.77
CA VAL A 33 6.71 1.39 1.26
C VAL A 33 8.23 1.36 1.45
N LEU A 34 8.94 2.17 0.66
CA LEU A 34 10.41 2.24 0.67
C LEU A 34 10.96 2.93 1.91
N GLN A 35 10.09 3.53 2.73
CA GLN A 35 10.46 4.16 3.98
C GLN A 35 10.50 3.15 5.14
N GLU A 36 11.64 3.09 5.83
CA GLU A 36 11.79 2.33 7.06
C GLU A 36 10.97 2.95 8.20
N GLY A 37 10.29 2.09 8.98
CA GLY A 37 9.55 2.53 10.17
C GLY A 37 8.23 3.26 9.89
N ALA A 38 7.65 3.10 8.69
CA ALA A 38 6.37 3.68 8.36
C ALA A 38 5.24 3.18 9.30
N ASP A 39 4.43 4.11 9.80
CA ASP A 39 3.37 3.82 10.75
C ASP A 39 2.23 3.03 10.10
N PRO A 40 1.91 1.81 10.57
CA PRO A 40 0.90 0.96 9.94
C PRO A 40 -0.49 1.59 9.94
N ASP A 41 -0.83 2.35 10.99
CA ASP A 41 -2.11 3.03 11.12
C ASP A 41 -2.22 4.21 10.14
N ALA A 42 -1.12 4.95 9.93
CA ALA A 42 -1.07 6.04 8.97
C ALA A 42 -1.22 5.52 7.53
N LEU A 43 -0.47 4.47 7.18
CA LEU A 43 -0.55 3.83 5.87
C LEU A 43 -1.97 3.33 5.58
N ARG A 44 -2.58 2.70 6.57
CA ARG A 44 -3.96 2.23 6.48
C ARG A 44 -4.93 3.39 6.25
N ALA A 45 -4.81 4.48 7.02
CA ALA A 45 -5.69 5.64 6.88
C ALA A 45 -5.62 6.24 5.46
N VAL A 46 -4.42 6.36 4.87
CA VAL A 46 -4.23 6.85 3.50
C VAL A 46 -4.92 5.93 2.49
N ILE A 47 -4.77 4.61 2.64
CA ILE A 47 -5.41 3.62 1.76
C ILE A 47 -6.95 3.67 1.88
N GLU A 48 -7.46 3.77 3.11
CA GLU A 48 -8.90 3.87 3.38
C GLU A 48 -9.49 5.20 2.88
N GLU A 49 -8.72 6.29 2.88
CA GLU A 49 -9.12 7.57 2.28
C GLU A 49 -9.16 7.49 0.74
N ALA A 50 -8.15 6.87 0.14
CA ALA A 50 -8.01 6.77 -1.32
C ALA A 50 -9.05 5.86 -1.98
N LEU A 51 -9.28 4.68 -1.38
CA LEU A 51 -10.16 3.64 -1.94
C LEU A 51 -11.54 3.61 -1.27
N GLY A 52 -11.67 4.21 -0.09
CA GLY A 52 -12.84 4.08 0.77
C GLY A 52 -12.70 2.92 1.77
N ALA A 53 -12.98 3.19 3.04
CA ALA A 53 -12.88 2.21 4.13
C ALA A 53 -13.75 0.95 3.92
N ASP A 54 -14.86 1.06 3.19
CA ASP A 54 -15.73 -0.09 2.88
C ASP A 54 -15.13 -1.01 1.79
N ALA A 55 -14.29 -0.44 0.92
CA ALA A 55 -13.67 -1.13 -0.19
C ALA A 55 -12.36 -1.83 0.20
N VAL A 56 -11.86 -1.64 1.43
CA VAL A 56 -10.59 -2.16 1.91
C VAL A 56 -10.83 -3.18 3.02
N VAL A 57 -10.35 -4.40 2.84
CA VAL A 57 -10.59 -5.52 3.76
C VAL A 57 -9.29 -6.19 4.17
N GLY A 58 -9.10 -6.39 5.47
CA GLY A 58 -8.00 -7.21 6.00
C GLY A 58 -6.62 -6.60 5.77
N VAL A 59 -6.46 -5.29 6.03
CA VAL A 59 -5.16 -4.61 5.95
C VAL A 59 -4.17 -5.28 6.89
N THR A 60 -3.07 -5.75 6.32
CA THR A 60 -1.96 -6.41 6.99
C THR A 60 -0.70 -5.64 6.65
N VAL A 61 0.07 -5.26 7.67
CA VAL A 61 1.34 -4.56 7.49
C VAL A 61 2.45 -5.49 7.95
N SER A 62 3.40 -5.75 7.06
CA SER A 62 4.53 -6.65 7.29
C SER A 62 5.81 -5.96 6.89
N THR A 63 6.86 -6.07 7.69
CA THR A 63 8.20 -5.64 7.29
C THR A 63 8.88 -6.78 6.54
N GLU A 64 9.17 -6.59 5.27
CA GLU A 64 9.87 -7.56 4.43
C GLU A 64 10.85 -6.85 3.48
N THR A 65 11.79 -7.60 2.92
CA THR A 65 12.75 -7.06 1.97
C THR A 65 12.05 -6.75 0.66
N ILE A 66 12.15 -5.50 0.21
CA ILE A 66 11.51 -5.01 -1.01
C ILE A 66 12.54 -5.04 -2.15
N ASP A 67 12.14 -5.60 -3.29
CA ASP A 67 12.89 -5.58 -4.55
C ASP A 67 14.19 -6.41 -4.61
N GLY A 68 14.36 -7.43 -3.77
CA GLY A 68 15.45 -8.43 -3.93
C GLY A 68 16.88 -7.92 -3.73
N GLU A 69 17.07 -6.61 -3.69
CA GLU A 69 18.21 -5.91 -3.08
C GLU A 69 17.91 -5.73 -1.58
N ASP A 70 18.94 -5.56 -0.75
CA ASP A 70 18.91 -5.61 0.72
C ASP A 70 18.03 -4.53 1.43
N THR A 71 17.12 -3.90 0.70
CA THR A 71 16.20 -2.86 1.16
C THR A 71 15.11 -3.47 2.03
N ILE A 72 15.29 -3.38 3.36
CA ILE A 72 14.23 -3.67 4.32
C ILE A 72 13.20 -2.56 4.23
N GLY A 73 11.94 -2.90 3.98
CA GLY A 73 10.86 -1.92 4.00
C GLY A 73 9.55 -2.48 4.49
N THR A 74 8.51 -1.65 4.44
CA THR A 74 7.20 -2.00 4.99
C THR A 74 6.26 -2.32 3.84
N VAL A 75 5.68 -3.52 3.82
CA VAL A 75 4.72 -3.93 2.80
C VAL A 75 3.33 -3.98 3.42
N VAL A 76 2.42 -3.19 2.85
CA VAL A 76 1.00 -3.20 3.21
C VAL A 76 0.25 -4.08 2.21
N SER A 77 -0.42 -5.10 2.72
CA SER A 77 -1.22 -6.04 1.94
C SER A 77 -2.68 -5.97 2.38
N PHE A 78 -3.60 -5.82 1.44
CA PHE A 78 -5.03 -5.82 1.73
C PHE A 78 -5.85 -6.38 0.57
N GLN A 79 -7.10 -6.73 0.83
CA GLN A 79 -8.05 -7.05 -0.23
C GLN A 79 -8.87 -5.81 -0.59
N HIS A 80 -9.00 -5.54 -1.88
CA HIS A 80 -9.88 -4.52 -2.42
C HIS A 80 -11.18 -5.15 -2.95
N ARG A 81 -12.32 -4.56 -2.59
CA ARG A 81 -13.64 -4.91 -3.15
C ARG A 81 -14.12 -3.76 -4.05
N PRO A 82 -14.47 -4.04 -5.31
CA PRO A 82 -15.02 -3.05 -6.23
C PRO A 82 -16.49 -2.72 -5.92
#